data_AF-A1ZF69-F1
#
_entry.id   AF-A1ZF69-F1
#
_cell.length_a   1.000
_cell.length_b   1.000
_cell.length_c   1.000
_cell.angle_alpha   90.00
_cell.angle_beta   90.00
_cell.angle_gamma   90.00
#
_symmetry.space_group_name_H-M   'P 1'
#
loop_
_entity.id
_entity.type
_entity.pdbx_description
1 polymer ?
#
loop_
_entity_poly.entity_id
_entity_poly.type
_entity_poly.pdbx_seq_one_letter_code
_entity_poly.pdbx_strand_id
1 'polypeptide(L)' 'MEWYYAVWKPKMEEKFGLRIHRKLFTTEEWFRKCVEVGRTEIRRKYPNSTVHQMDIKMCESLKEAITT' A
#
# COMPACT_ATOMS: atom_id res chain seq x y z
N MET A 1 -5.87 2.68 -9.63
CA MET A 1 -5.33 2.60 -8.24
C MET A 1 -6.43 2.50 -7.17
N GLU A 2 -7.54 3.22 -7.31
CA GLU A 2 -8.61 3.29 -6.29
C GLU A 2 -9.21 1.91 -5.94
N TRP A 3 -9.62 1.12 -6.93
CA TRP A 3 -10.11 -0.25 -6.73
C TRP A 3 -9.14 -1.14 -5.93
N TYR A 4 -7.84 -1.02 -6.18
CA TYR A 4 -6.82 -1.84 -5.50
C TYR A 4 -6.79 -1.56 -4.00
N TYR A 5 -6.94 -0.30 -3.59
CA TYR A 5 -6.94 0.10 -2.17
C TYR A 5 -8.31 -0.03 -1.51
N ALA A 6 -9.38 0.33 -2.20
CA ALA A 6 -10.72 0.39 -1.63
C ALA A 6 -11.45 -0.96 -1.66
N VAL A 7 -11.09 -1.85 -2.59
CA VAL A 7 -11.83 -3.10 -2.83
C VAL A 7 -10.94 -4.32 -2.71
N TRP A 8 -9.87 -4.40 -3.50
CA TRP A 8 -9.08 -5.63 -3.58
C TRP A 8 -8.37 -5.96 -2.28
N LYS A 9 -7.65 -4.99 -1.70
CA LYS A 9 -6.91 -5.19 -0.45
C LYS A 9 -7.81 -5.61 0.72
N PRO A 10 -8.90 -4.89 1.04
CA PRO A 10 -9.84 -5.33 2.08
C PRO A 10 -10.34 -6.76 1.84
N LYS A 11 -10.71 -7.10 0.59
CA LYS A 11 -11.16 -8.46 0.25
C LYS A 11 -10.08 -9.52 0.46
N MET A 12 -8.81 -9.22 0.20
CA MET A 12 -7.73 -10.17 0.41
C MET A 12 -7.37 -10.33 1.89
N GLU A 13 -7.44 -9.25 2.67
CA GLU A 13 -7.32 -9.33 4.13
C GLU A 13 -8.45 -10.19 4.70
N GLU A 14 -9.70 -9.92 4.33
CA GLU A 14 -10.87 -10.67 4.81
C GLU A 14 -10.80 -12.15 4.43
N LYS A 15 -10.49 -12.46 3.17
CA LYS A 15 -10.54 -13.83 2.66
C LYS A 15 -9.30 -14.67 2.99
N PHE A 16 -8.13 -14.05 3.07
CA PHE A 16 -6.84 -14.76 3.14
C PHE A 16 -5.93 -14.29 4.27
N GLY A 17 -6.34 -13.29 5.06
CA GLY A 17 -5.46 -12.70 6.09
C GLY A 17 -4.27 -11.94 5.50
N LEU A 18 -4.34 -11.51 4.23
CA LEU A 18 -3.25 -10.79 3.58
C LEU A 18 -3.16 -9.35 4.13
N ARG A 19 -2.28 -9.12 5.11
CA ARG A 19 -2.08 -7.82 5.76
C ARG A 19 -0.77 -7.13 5.41
N ILE A 20 0.20 -7.88 4.89
CA ILE A 20 1.53 -7.39 4.56
C ILE A 20 1.63 -7.17 3.05
N HIS A 21 1.99 -5.96 2.66
CA HIS A 21 2.24 -5.58 1.28
C HIS A 21 3.59 -4.88 1.15
N ARG A 22 4.36 -5.31 0.16
CA ARG A 22 5.66 -4.73 -0.17
C ARG A 22 5.63 -4.28 -1.62
N LYS A 23 6.13 -3.07 -1.87
CA LYS A 23 6.23 -2.52 -3.22
C LYS A 23 7.68 -2.23 -3.51
N LEU A 24 8.21 -2.88 -4.53
CA LEU A 24 9.55 -2.61 -5.03
C LEU A 24 9.47 -1.37 -5.92
N PHE A 25 10.24 -0.35 -5.59
CA PHE A 25 10.29 0.89 -6.35
C PHE A 25 11.69 1.23 -6.81
N THR A 26 11.73 2.06 -7.84
CA THR A 26 12.92 2.74 -8.28
C THR A 26 13.22 3.91 -7.32
N THR A 27 14.47 4.38 -7.28
CA THR A 27 14.98 5.39 -6.32
C THR A 27 14.48 6.82 -6.56
N GLU A 28 13.63 7.03 -7.56
CA GLU A 28 13.22 8.34 -8.06
C GLU A 28 12.29 9.07 -7.07
N GLU A 29 12.75 10.21 -6.55
CA GLU A 29 12.03 10.99 -5.55
C GLU A 29 10.66 11.50 -6.01
N TRP A 30 10.54 11.91 -7.28
CA TRP A 30 9.27 12.42 -7.82
C TRP A 30 8.17 11.36 -7.74
N PHE A 31 8.53 10.10 -7.94
CA PHE A 31 7.58 9.00 -7.89
C PHE A 31 7.11 8.75 -6.46
N ARG A 32 8.02 8.83 -5.47
CA ARG A 32 7.67 8.74 -4.05
C ARG A 32 6.64 9.80 -3.65
N LYS A 33 6.82 11.03 -4.11
CA LYS A 33 5.87 12.13 -3.89
C LYS A 33 4.51 11.83 -4.52
N CYS A 34 4.47 11.33 -5.76
CA CYS A 34 3.21 10.92 -6.40
C CYS A 34 2.46 9.83 -5.61
N VAL A 35 3.19 8.85 -5.07
CA VAL A 35 2.59 7.79 -4.23
C VAL A 35 2.06 8.35 -2.92
N GLU A 36 2.79 9.26 -2.28
CA GLU A 36 2.35 9.92 -1.05
C GLU A 36 1.04 10.69 -1.26
N VAL A 37 0.97 11.51 -2.33
CA VAL A 37 -0.26 12.21 -2.72
C VAL A 37 -1.41 11.23 -2.94
N GLY A 38 -1.17 10.14 -3.66
CA GLY A 38 -2.17 9.09 -3.87
C GLY A 38 -2.65 8.44 -2.57
N ARG A 39 -1.75 8.20 -1.60
CA ARG A 39 -2.11 7.65 -0.28
C ARG A 39 -2.97 8.62 0.52
N THR A 40 -2.64 9.90 0.49
CA THR A 40 -3.40 10.95 1.16
C THR A 40 -4.82 11.05 0.61
N GLU A 41 -4.98 11.04 -0.72
CA GLU A 41 -6.29 11.05 -1.36
C GLU A 41 -7.13 9.81 -1.01
N ILE A 42 -6.53 8.62 -0.98
CA ILE A 42 -7.22 7.39 -0.55
C ILE A 42 -7.68 7.48 0.91
N ARG A 43 -6.85 8.03 1.81
CA ARG A 43 -7.23 8.23 3.22
C ARG A 43 -8.40 9.18 3.37
N ARG A 44 -8.41 10.27 2.59
CA ARG A 44 -9.50 11.24 2.57
C ARG A 44 -10.81 10.64 2.05
N LYS A 45 -10.75 9.88 0.95
CA LYS A 45 -11.93 9.26 0.33
C LYS A 45 -12.49 8.08 1.12
N TYR A 46 -11.63 7.30 1.78
CA TYR A 46 -12.00 6.05 2.44
C TYR A 46 -11.51 6.00 3.90
N PRO A 47 -11.94 6.91 4.78
CA PRO A 47 -11.39 7.04 6.13
C PRO A 47 -11.53 5.77 6.97
N ASN A 48 -12.58 4.97 6.75
CA ASN A 48 -12.89 3.77 7.53
C ASN A 48 -12.37 2.47 6.89
N SER A 49 -11.59 2.54 5.81
CA SER A 49 -11.07 1.34 5.14
C SER A 49 -10.03 0.62 6.01
N THR A 50 -10.11 -0.71 6.06
CA THR A 50 -9.13 -1.56 6.77
C THR A 50 -7.73 -1.45 6.16
N VAL A 51 -7.64 -0.95 4.92
CA VAL A 51 -6.37 -0.71 4.22
C VAL A 51 -5.41 0.19 4.99
N HIS A 52 -5.92 1.05 5.88
CA HIS A 52 -5.10 1.93 6.72
C HIS A 52 -4.42 1.22 7.88
N GLN A 53 -4.87 0.01 8.21
CA GLN A 53 -4.31 -0.84 9.26
C GLN A 53 -3.33 -1.89 8.70
N MET A 54 -3.23 -2.00 7.38
CA MET A 54 -2.33 -2.94 6.71
C MET A 54 -0.88 -2.44 6.75
N ASP A 55 0.06 -3.38 6.82
CA ASP A 55 1.49 -3.09 6.70
C ASP A 55 1.86 -2.94 5.22
N ILE A 56 1.89 -1.71 4.72
CA ILE A 56 2.23 -1.38 3.33
C ILE A 56 3.53 -0.57 3.29
N LYS A 57 4.62 -1.23 2.91
CA LYS A 57 5.96 -0.61 2.79
C LYS A 57 6.42 -0.50 1.34
N MET A 58 7.17 0.56 1.10
CA MET A 58 7.98 0.74 -0.10
C MET A 58 9.36 0.22 0.22
N CYS A 59 9.91 -0.63 -0.65
CA CYS A 59 11.22 -1.24 -0.47
C CYS A 59 12.08 -0.95 -1.70
N GLU A 60 13.37 -0.74 -1.46
CA GLU A 60 14.37 -0.47 -2.50
C GLU A 60 15.00 -1.76 -3.03
N SER A 61 14.85 -2.87 -2.31
CA SER A 61 15.35 -4.17 -2.72
C SER A 61 14.43 -5.31 -2.34
N LEU A 62 14.58 -6.45 -3.05
CA LEU A 62 13.88 -7.68 -2.70
C LEU A 62 14.26 -8.17 -1.30
N LYS A 63 15.54 -8.02 -0.92
CA LYS A 63 16.04 -8.39 0.40
C LYS A 63 15.28 -7.64 1.50
N GLU A 64 15.18 -6.32 1.37
CA GLU A 64 14.39 -5.50 2.30
C GLU A 64 12.93 -5.96 2.37
N ALA A 65 12.31 -6.22 1.21
CA ALA A 65 10.91 -6.62 1.13
C ALA A 65 10.60 -7.93 1.87
N ILE A 66 11.53 -8.89 1.90
CA ILE A 66 11.32 -10.19 2.57
C ILE A 66 11.74 -10.19 4.05
N THR A 67 12.58 -9.24 4.48
CA THR A 67 13.08 -9.19 5.87
C THR A 67 12.36 -8.19 6.76
N THR A 68 11.44 -7.37 6.23
CA THR A 68 10.73 -6.30 6.97
C THR A 68 9.22 -6.46 6.97
#